data_AF-A0A4Z2E657-F1
#
_entry.id   AF-A0A4Z2E657-F1
#
_cell.length_a   1.000
_cell.length_b   1.000
_cell.length_c   1.000
_cell.angle_alpha   90.00
_cell.angle_beta   90.00
_cell.angle_gamma   90.00
#
_symmetry.space_group_name_H-M   'P 1'
#
loop_
_entity.id
_entity.type
_entity.pdbx_description
1 polymer ?
#
loop_
_entity_poly.entity_id
_entity_poly.type
_entity_poly.pdbx_seq_one_letter_code
_entity_poly.pdbx_strand_id
1 'polypeptide(L)'
;MSVERLTVSTFDPPAGTVMFEFGMRLGREVRTQPGLQKQVNCYLAALNCLRLIRPEYAWIVQPASGAVYERPGASPKRNADGDFSSEPVRRHVDILELKDLEKEYILSRSRLTLAQHHPPSAAIAGGASAVEMVALLVQSGLFDSALSVCLTFSLSLTSVFEGLTFKYV
;
A
#
# COMPACT_ATOMS: atom_id res chain seq x y z
N MET A 1 4.68 -13.67 -29.90
CA MET A 1 5.09 -13.25 -28.55
C MET A 1 3.86 -12.80 -27.73
N SER A 2 2.82 -13.64 -27.66
CA SER A 2 1.50 -13.25 -27.11
C SER A 2 0.97 -14.21 -26.04
N VAL A 3 1.84 -15.07 -25.49
CA VAL A 3 1.45 -16.17 -24.60
C VAL A 3 1.72 -15.88 -23.11
N GLU A 4 2.57 -14.90 -22.79
CA GLU A 4 2.90 -14.55 -21.39
C GLU A 4 1.89 -13.61 -20.71
N ARG A 5 0.97 -13.00 -21.47
CA ARG A 5 0.03 -12.00 -20.93
C ARG A 5 -1.25 -12.62 -20.34
N LEU A 6 -1.59 -13.85 -20.73
CA LEU A 6 -2.77 -14.59 -20.25
C LEU A 6 -2.48 -15.39 -18.97
N THR A 7 -1.22 -15.73 -18.71
CA THR A 7 -0.80 -16.47 -17.50
C THR A 7 -0.73 -15.59 -16.26
N VAL A 8 -0.54 -14.27 -16.43
CA VAL A 8 -0.44 -13.31 -15.33
C VAL A 8 -1.80 -13.08 -14.63
N SER A 9 -2.92 -13.16 -15.36
CA SER A 9 -4.25 -12.95 -14.76
C SER A 9 -4.89 -14.22 -14.18
N THR A 10 -4.23 -15.37 -14.26
CA THR A 10 -4.81 -16.67 -13.85
C THR A 10 -4.21 -17.25 -12.58
N PHE A 11 -3.14 -16.64 -12.04
CA PHE A 11 -2.37 -17.18 -10.92
C PHE A 11 -2.28 -16.28 -9.69
N ASP A 12 -2.88 -15.08 -9.70
CA ASP A 12 -2.93 -14.27 -8.49
C ASP A 12 -3.88 -14.90 -7.46
N PRO A 13 -3.50 -15.00 -6.18
CA PRO A 13 -4.36 -15.59 -5.15
C PRO A 13 -5.55 -14.65 -4.89
N PRO A 14 -6.78 -15.04 -5.28
CA PRO A 14 -7.89 -14.10 -5.41
C PRO A 14 -8.27 -13.45 -4.07
N ALA A 15 -8.14 -14.19 -2.96
CA ALA A 15 -8.39 -13.65 -1.62
C ALA A 15 -7.33 -12.61 -1.20
N GLY A 16 -6.05 -12.84 -1.53
CA GLY A 16 -4.96 -11.93 -1.20
C GLY A 16 -5.06 -10.61 -1.97
N THR A 17 -5.32 -10.69 -3.28
CA THR A 17 -5.55 -9.53 -4.16
C THR A 17 -6.71 -8.67 -3.64
N VAL A 18 -7.87 -9.28 -3.37
CA VAL A 18 -9.06 -8.56 -2.90
C VAL A 18 -8.82 -7.86 -1.57
N MET A 19 -8.17 -8.53 -0.61
CA MET A 19 -7.86 -7.93 0.69
C MET A 19 -6.88 -6.77 0.56
N PHE A 20 -5.87 -6.91 -0.29
CA PHE A 20 -4.92 -5.82 -0.53
C PHE A 20 -5.57 -4.60 -1.18
N GLU A 21 -6.36 -4.79 -2.23
CA GLU A 21 -7.10 -3.70 -2.88
C GLU A 21 -8.06 -2.99 -1.92
N PHE A 22 -8.75 -3.75 -1.08
CA PHE A 22 -9.65 -3.18 -0.07
C PHE A 22 -8.87 -2.36 0.97
N GLY A 23 -7.73 -2.86 1.46
CA GLY A 23 -6.83 -2.11 2.35
C GLY A 23 -6.32 -0.81 1.72
N MET A 24 -5.96 -0.83 0.44
CA MET A 24 -5.52 0.35 -0.31
C MET A 24 -6.62 1.43 -0.39
N ARG A 25 -7.87 1.03 -0.68
CA ARG A 25 -9.01 1.97 -0.73
C ARG A 25 -9.28 2.58 0.64
N LEU A 26 -9.27 1.76 1.70
CA LEU A 26 -9.43 2.24 3.07
C LEU A 26 -8.39 3.31 3.45
N GLY A 27 -7.13 3.14 3.05
CA GLY A 27 -6.07 4.12 3.31
C GLY A 27 -6.28 5.48 2.63
N ARG A 28 -7.00 5.50 1.50
CA ARG A 28 -7.30 6.73 0.76
C ARG A 28 -8.56 7.41 1.29
N GLU A 29 -9.58 6.63 1.60
CA GLU A 29 -10.93 7.13 1.87
C GLU A 29 -11.21 7.33 3.37
N VAL A 30 -10.60 6.52 4.24
CA VAL A 30 -10.97 6.46 5.67
C VAL A 30 -9.76 6.67 6.58
N ARG A 31 -9.47 7.94 6.88
CA ARG A 31 -8.38 8.35 7.79
C ARG A 31 -8.84 8.48 9.25
N THR A 32 -9.50 7.43 9.75
CA THR A 32 -9.94 7.33 11.14
C THR A 32 -9.24 6.16 11.82
N GLN A 33 -9.12 6.16 13.14
CA GLN A 33 -8.51 5.05 13.87
C GLN A 33 -9.17 3.68 13.55
N PRO A 34 -10.51 3.54 13.49
CA PRO A 34 -11.14 2.29 13.05
C PRO A 34 -10.85 1.94 11.58
N GLY A 35 -10.73 2.95 10.70
CA GLY A 35 -10.35 2.75 9.31
C GLY A 35 -8.92 2.19 9.17
N LEU A 36 -7.97 2.77 9.90
CA LEU A 36 -6.58 2.29 9.98
C LEU A 36 -6.52 0.87 10.52
N GLN A 37 -7.31 0.53 11.55
CA GLN A 37 -7.36 -0.83 12.07
C GLN A 37 -7.85 -1.83 11.02
N LYS A 38 -8.90 -1.48 10.26
CA LYS A 38 -9.39 -2.32 9.16
C LYS A 38 -8.32 -2.46 8.07
N GLN A 39 -7.65 -1.37 7.70
CA GLN A 39 -6.56 -1.41 6.72
C GLN A 39 -5.45 -2.38 7.13
N VAL A 40 -4.97 -2.30 8.38
CA VAL A 40 -3.93 -3.20 8.92
C VAL A 40 -4.39 -4.66 8.85
N ASN A 41 -5.65 -4.94 9.21
CA ASN A 41 -6.20 -6.29 9.15
C ASN A 41 -6.27 -6.82 7.71
N CYS A 42 -6.61 -5.97 6.74
CA CYS A 42 -6.65 -6.32 5.33
C CYS A 42 -5.25 -6.66 4.79
N TYR A 43 -4.25 -5.85 5.09
CA TYR A 43 -2.87 -6.15 4.67
C TYR A 43 -2.30 -7.39 5.36
N LEU A 44 -2.62 -7.61 6.64
CA LEU A 44 -2.22 -8.83 7.35
C LEU A 44 -2.88 -10.08 6.74
N ALA A 45 -4.17 -9.99 6.40
CA ALA A 45 -4.86 -11.08 5.70
C ALA A 45 -4.23 -11.37 4.34
N ALA A 46 -3.93 -10.33 3.55
CA ALA A 46 -3.25 -10.48 2.26
C ALA A 46 -1.85 -11.12 2.41
N LEU A 47 -1.04 -10.67 3.38
CA LEU A 47 0.27 -11.26 3.69
C LEU A 47 0.15 -12.73 4.06
N ASN A 48 -0.80 -13.08 4.91
CA ASN A 48 -1.02 -14.46 5.31
C ASN A 48 -1.46 -15.32 4.12
N CYS A 49 -2.34 -14.82 3.24
CA CYS A 49 -2.71 -15.51 2.01
C CYS A 49 -1.51 -15.75 1.09
N LEU A 50 -0.66 -14.74 0.88
CA LEU A 50 0.55 -14.88 0.04
C LEU A 50 1.59 -15.83 0.65
N ARG A 51 1.68 -15.92 1.97
CA ARG A 51 2.61 -16.83 2.66
C ARG A 51 2.16 -18.30 2.62
N LEU A 52 0.89 -18.58 2.34
CA LEU A 52 0.36 -19.94 2.24
C LEU A 52 0.57 -20.58 0.86
N ILE A 53 0.88 -19.76 -0.15
CA ILE A 53 1.17 -20.23 -1.51
C ILE A 53 2.68 -20.35 -1.72
N ARG A 54 3.09 -21.10 -2.76
CA ARG A 54 4.50 -21.26 -3.08
C ARG A 54 5.12 -19.89 -3.43
N PRO A 55 6.34 -19.57 -2.96
CA PRO A 55 6.99 -18.27 -3.18
C PRO A 55 7.04 -17.85 -4.65
N GLU A 56 7.20 -18.81 -5.56
CA GLU A 56 7.22 -18.58 -7.02
C GLU A 56 5.94 -17.94 -7.58
N TYR A 57 4.81 -18.02 -6.85
CA TYR A 57 3.52 -17.43 -7.22
C TYR A 57 3.06 -16.34 -6.25
N ALA A 58 3.88 -15.94 -5.28
CA ALA A 58 3.50 -15.04 -4.18
C ALA A 58 3.58 -13.56 -4.55
N TRP A 59 2.74 -13.14 -5.51
CA TRP A 59 2.69 -11.77 -6.02
C TRP A 59 1.24 -11.35 -6.35
N ILE A 60 1.00 -10.04 -6.37
CA ILE A 60 -0.31 -9.45 -6.66
C ILE A 60 -0.21 -8.60 -7.93
N VAL A 61 -1.15 -8.81 -8.86
CA VAL A 61 -1.32 -7.97 -10.05
C VAL A 61 -2.02 -6.68 -9.66
N GLN A 62 -1.44 -5.53 -9.97
CA GLN A 62 -2.13 -4.24 -9.91
C GLN A 62 -2.20 -3.57 -11.28
N PRO A 63 -3.34 -2.94 -11.64
CA PRO A 63 -3.33 -1.99 -12.73
C PRO A 63 -2.50 -0.77 -12.33
N ALA A 64 -1.64 -0.30 -13.24
CA ALA A 64 -0.71 0.77 -12.96
C ALA A 64 -1.43 2.04 -12.48
N SER A 65 -0.78 2.75 -11.56
CA SER A 65 -1.29 4.02 -11.04
C SER A 65 -1.52 5.02 -12.18
N GLY A 66 -2.79 5.37 -12.43
CA GLY A 66 -3.19 6.27 -13.52
C GLY A 66 -3.81 5.58 -14.74
N ALA A 67 -3.90 4.24 -14.76
CA ALA A 67 -4.71 3.54 -15.74
C ALA A 67 -6.19 3.94 -15.56
N VAL A 68 -6.72 4.68 -16.54
CA VAL A 68 -8.15 4.99 -16.59
C VAL A 68 -8.87 3.65 -16.74
N TYR A 69 -9.59 3.24 -15.69
CA TYR A 69 -10.57 2.17 -15.82
C TYR A 69 -11.67 2.68 -16.75
N GLU A 70 -11.56 2.37 -18.04
CA GLU A 70 -12.75 2.40 -18.88
C GLU A 70 -13.72 1.36 -18.32
N ARG A 71 -14.82 1.87 -17.78
CA ARG A 71 -15.93 1.05 -17.30
C ARG A 71 -16.34 0.12 -18.44
N PRO A 72 -16.41 -1.21 -18.24
CA PRO A 72 -16.97 -2.10 -19.25
C PRO A 72 -18.37 -1.60 -19.62
N GLY A 73 -18.55 -1.12 -20.86
CA GLY A 73 -19.78 -0.47 -21.32
C GLY A 73 -19.75 1.05 -21.44
N ALA A 74 -18.60 1.72 -21.25
CA ALA A 74 -18.45 3.11 -21.66
C ALA A 74 -18.46 3.19 -23.20
N SER A 75 -19.41 3.94 -23.77
CA SER A 75 -19.44 4.20 -25.22
C SER A 75 -18.11 4.81 -25.66
N PRO A 76 -17.48 4.31 -26.75
CA PRO A 76 -16.28 4.91 -27.29
C PRO A 76 -16.50 6.41 -27.49
N LYS A 77 -15.67 7.25 -26.87
CA LYS A 77 -15.73 8.69 -27.08
C LYS A 77 -15.37 8.96 -28.54
N ARG A 78 -16.36 9.40 -29.33
CA ARG A 78 -16.17 9.83 -30.71
C ARG A 78 -15.34 11.11 -30.73
N ASN A 79 -14.27 11.13 -31.51
CA ASN A 79 -13.62 12.37 -31.90
C ASN A 79 -14.53 13.14 -32.87
N ALA A 80 -14.29 14.45 -33.03
CA ALA A 80 -15.12 15.33 -33.86
C ALA A 80 -15.26 14.86 -35.34
N ASP A 81 -14.33 14.04 -35.82
CA ASP A 81 -14.28 13.50 -37.18
C ASP A 81 -15.00 12.14 -37.35
N GLY A 82 -15.63 11.62 -36.29
CA GLY A 82 -16.43 10.38 -36.35
C GLY A 82 -15.64 9.08 -36.45
N ASP A 83 -14.30 9.14 -36.41
CA ASP A 83 -13.43 7.96 -36.41
C ASP A 83 -13.28 7.34 -35.01
N PHE A 84 -13.23 6.01 -34.95
CA PHE A 84 -13.00 5.25 -33.72
C PHE A 84 -11.50 5.26 -33.44
N SER A 85 -11.03 6.13 -32.53
CA SER A 85 -9.66 6.03 -32.02
C SER A 85 -9.51 4.75 -31.21
N SER A 86 -9.14 3.67 -31.87
CA SER A 86 -8.76 2.39 -31.28
C SER A 86 -7.27 2.41 -30.90
N GLU A 87 -6.82 3.46 -30.22
CA GLU A 87 -5.53 3.40 -29.53
C GLU A 87 -5.69 2.38 -28.41
N PRO A 88 -5.02 1.21 -28.45
CA PRO A 88 -5.12 0.26 -27.36
C PRO A 88 -4.51 0.94 -26.15
N VAL A 89 -5.35 1.38 -25.21
CA VAL A 89 -4.91 1.87 -23.91
C VAL A 89 -4.08 0.74 -23.31
N ARG A 90 -2.75 0.90 -23.37
CA ARG A 90 -1.81 -0.06 -22.82
C ARG A 90 -2.07 -0.07 -21.32
N ARG A 91 -2.85 -1.05 -20.86
CA ARG A 91 -3.02 -1.34 -19.43
C ARG A 91 -1.64 -1.75 -18.93
N HIS A 92 -0.90 -0.80 -18.41
CA HIS A 92 0.33 -1.07 -17.68
C HIS A 92 -0.08 -1.80 -16.40
N VAL A 93 0.62 -2.88 -16.09
CA VAL A 93 0.31 -3.78 -14.98
C VAL A 93 1.56 -3.83 -14.11
N ASP A 94 1.41 -3.45 -12.86
CA ASP A 94 2.46 -3.48 -11.85
C ASP A 94 2.35 -4.79 -11.07
N ILE A 95 3.47 -5.44 -10.81
CA ILE A 95 3.54 -6.66 -9.99
C ILE A 95 4.01 -6.26 -8.61
N LEU A 96 3.20 -6.54 -7.60
CA LEU A 96 3.52 -6.27 -6.20
C LEU A 96 4.01 -7.56 -5.53
N GLU A 97 5.26 -7.55 -5.08
CA GLU A 97 5.88 -8.68 -4.38
C GLU A 97 5.53 -8.68 -2.88
N LEU A 98 5.75 -9.82 -2.22
CA LEU A 98 5.57 -9.96 -0.78
C LEU A 98 6.31 -8.90 0.04
N LYS A 99 7.51 -8.49 -0.40
CA LYS A 99 8.33 -7.47 0.26
C LYS A 99 7.68 -6.08 0.21
N ASP A 100 7.02 -5.76 -0.89
CA ASP A 100 6.34 -4.48 -1.04
C ASP A 100 5.03 -4.47 -0.23
N LEU A 101 4.34 -5.60 -0.17
CA LEU A 101 3.19 -5.75 0.73
C LEU A 101 3.59 -5.62 2.21
N GLU A 102 4.77 -6.12 2.59
CA GLU A 102 5.30 -5.98 3.94
C GLU A 102 5.57 -4.51 4.29
N LYS A 103 6.10 -3.71 3.35
CA LYS A 103 6.25 -2.27 3.52
C LYS A 103 4.91 -1.58 3.78
N GLU A 104 3.87 -1.90 2.99
CA GLU A 104 2.52 -1.35 3.17
C GLU A 104 1.91 -1.74 4.53
N TYR A 105 2.10 -2.99 4.95
CA TYR A 105 1.69 -3.46 6.27
C TYR A 105 2.40 -2.71 7.40
N ILE A 106 3.73 -2.62 7.37
CA ILE A 106 4.50 -1.92 8.42
C ILE A 106 4.10 -0.45 8.49
N LEU A 107 3.95 0.23 7.35
CA LEU A 107 3.55 1.63 7.32
C LEU A 107 2.14 1.83 7.90
N SER A 108 1.15 1.05 7.47
CA SER A 108 -0.22 1.13 7.99
C SER A 108 -0.30 0.82 9.49
N ARG A 109 0.48 -0.16 9.97
CA ARG A 109 0.57 -0.50 11.39
C ARG A 109 1.17 0.64 12.20
N SER A 110 2.23 1.28 11.72
CA SER A 110 2.82 2.44 12.36
C SER A 110 1.85 3.62 12.47
N ARG A 111 1.05 3.86 11.43
CA ARG A 111 -0.02 4.88 11.45
C ARG A 111 -1.07 4.57 12.51
N LEU A 112 -1.49 3.31 12.60
CA LEU A 112 -2.42 2.85 13.63
C LEU A 112 -1.83 3.00 15.04
N THR A 113 -0.57 2.62 15.25
CA THR A 113 0.10 2.76 16.56
C THR A 113 0.14 4.21 17.02
N LEU A 114 0.49 5.14 16.11
CA LEU A 114 0.45 6.57 16.41
C LEU A 114 -0.97 7.04 16.76
N ALA A 115 -1.98 6.62 15.99
CA ALA A 115 -3.38 6.94 16.26
C ALA A 115 -3.90 6.34 17.57
N GLN A 116 -3.43 5.17 17.98
CA GLN A 116 -3.78 4.58 19.28
C GLN A 116 -3.16 5.33 20.45
N HIS A 117 -1.91 5.78 20.29
CA HIS A 117 -1.21 6.57 21.31
C HIS A 117 -1.78 8.00 21.43
N HIS A 118 -2.15 8.61 20.31
CA HIS A 118 -2.74 9.94 20.27
C HIS A 118 -3.90 9.99 19.25
N PRO A 119 -5.15 9.73 19.66
CA PRO A 119 -6.31 9.63 18.75
C PRO A 119 -6.49 10.77 17.75
N PRO A 120 -6.26 12.06 18.09
CA PRO A 120 -6.36 13.16 17.13
C PRO A 120 -5.36 13.08 15.95
N SER A 121 -4.27 12.32 16.08
CA SER A 121 -3.27 12.16 15.01
C SER A 121 -3.76 11.31 13.83
N ALA A 122 -4.88 10.58 13.95
CA ALA A 122 -5.33 9.63 12.93
C ALA A 122 -5.46 10.23 11.51
N ALA A 123 -5.93 11.48 11.42
CA ALA A 123 -6.10 12.19 10.16
C ALA A 123 -4.75 12.50 9.47
N ILE A 124 -3.74 12.88 10.28
CA ILE A 124 -2.38 13.21 9.82
C ILE A 124 -1.64 11.92 9.47
N ALA A 125 -1.66 10.94 10.39
CA ALA A 125 -1.01 9.65 10.22
C ALA A 125 -1.49 8.94 8.96
N GLY A 126 -2.80 8.95 8.67
CA GLY A 126 -3.38 8.25 7.52
C GLY A 126 -2.79 8.63 6.16
N GLY A 127 -2.26 9.84 6.00
CA GLY A 127 -1.62 10.31 4.77
C GLY A 127 -0.09 10.32 4.78
N ALA A 128 0.53 10.14 5.95
CA ALA A 128 1.97 10.34 6.11
C ALA A 128 2.79 9.25 5.39
N SER A 129 3.79 9.68 4.62
CA SER A 129 4.82 8.83 4.02
C SER A 129 5.69 8.14 5.09
N ALA A 130 6.54 7.19 4.69
CA ALA A 130 7.44 6.51 5.62
C ALA A 130 8.38 7.49 6.36
N VAL A 131 8.91 8.49 5.65
CA VAL A 131 9.81 9.51 6.23
C VAL A 131 9.06 10.39 7.24
N GLU A 132 7.86 10.87 6.89
CA GLU A 132 7.02 11.66 7.79
C GLU A 132 6.60 10.84 9.01
N MET A 133 6.28 9.55 8.82
CA MET A 133 5.95 8.65 9.92
C MET A 133 7.11 8.47 10.88
N VAL A 134 8.36 8.34 10.42
CA VAL A 134 9.53 8.29 11.32
C VAL A 134 9.61 9.55 12.17
N ALA A 135 9.45 10.73 11.58
CA ALA A 135 9.48 11.99 12.32
C ALA A 135 8.36 12.06 13.38
N LEU A 136 7.13 11.70 13.03
CA LEU A 136 5.98 11.68 13.96
C LEU A 136 6.16 10.67 15.10
N LEU A 137 6.70 9.49 14.81
CA LEU A 137 6.96 8.45 15.81
C LEU A 137 8.08 8.86 16.77
N VAL A 138 9.16 9.47 16.28
CA VAL A 138 10.24 10.00 17.11
C VAL A 138 9.73 11.11 18.03
N GLN A 139 8.96 12.07 17.50
CA GLN A 139 8.37 13.16 18.29
C GLN A 139 7.40 12.66 19.37
N SER A 140 6.66 11.58 19.10
CA SER A 140 5.79 10.94 20.08
C SER A 140 6.51 9.96 21.02
N GLY A 141 7.81 9.71 20.79
CA GLY A 141 8.63 8.80 21.59
C GLY A 141 8.37 7.31 21.35
N LEU A 142 7.74 6.96 20.23
CA LEU A 142 7.43 5.59 19.82
C LEU A 142 8.60 4.99 19.01
N PHE A 143 9.77 4.88 19.63
CA PHE A 143 11.03 4.57 18.94
C PHE A 143 11.07 3.16 18.32
N ASP A 144 10.46 2.15 18.94
CA ASP A 144 10.43 0.79 18.36
C ASP A 144 9.69 0.76 17.02
N SER A 145 8.59 1.52 16.93
CA SER A 145 7.84 1.67 15.68
C SER A 145 8.63 2.48 14.66
N ALA A 146 9.35 3.53 15.09
CA ALA A 146 10.23 4.31 14.21
C ALA A 146 11.36 3.45 13.62
N LEU A 147 12.02 2.62 14.46
CA LEU A 147 13.05 1.67 14.03
C LEU A 147 12.49 0.68 13.01
N SER A 148 11.33 0.10 13.28
CA SER A 148 10.66 -0.83 12.36
C SER A 148 10.43 -0.21 10.98
N VAL A 149 9.97 1.05 10.92
CA VAL A 149 9.80 1.78 9.65
C VAL A 149 11.15 2.03 8.98
N CYS A 150 12.17 2.51 9.71
CA CYS A 150 13.48 2.77 9.12
C CYS A 150 14.11 1.50 8.53
N LEU A 151 14.08 0.38 9.26
CA LEU A 151 14.65 -0.88 8.78
C LEU A 151 13.89 -1.42 7.56
N THR A 152 12.56 -1.34 7.57
CA THR A 152 11.71 -1.84 6.47
C THR A 152 11.89 -1.03 5.19
N PHE A 153 12.04 0.29 5.31
CA PHE A 153 12.18 1.21 4.18
C PHE A 153 13.64 1.58 3.87
N SER A 154 14.61 0.97 4.56
CA SER A 154 16.05 1.29 4.44
C SER A 154 16.34 2.79 4.60
N LEU A 155 15.67 3.44 5.56
CA LEU A 155 15.88 4.85 5.89
C LEU A 155 16.99 5.01 6.93
N SER A 156 17.57 6.21 7.02
CA SER A 156 18.56 6.52 8.04
C SER A 156 17.99 6.39 9.45
N LEU A 157 18.80 5.85 10.37
CA LEU A 157 18.48 5.73 11.79
C LEU A 157 18.87 6.97 12.61
N THR A 158 19.54 7.96 11.99
CA THR A 158 20.07 9.15 12.67
C THR A 158 19.03 9.86 13.53
N SER A 159 17.86 10.17 12.96
CA SER A 159 16.80 10.89 13.69
C SER A 159 16.24 10.08 14.87
N VAL A 160 16.26 8.75 14.79
CA VAL A 160 15.80 7.88 15.87
C VAL A 160 16.82 7.89 17.02
N PHE A 161 18.11 7.79 16.72
CA PHE A 161 19.16 7.85 17.74
C PHE A 161 19.27 9.22 18.38
N GLU A 162 19.18 10.30 17.59
CA GLU A 162 19.14 11.67 18.13
C GLU A 162 17.96 11.86 19.08
N GLY A 163 16.75 11.41 18.68
CA GLY A 163 15.57 11.48 19.53
C GLY A 163 15.68 10.66 20.82
N LEU A 164 16.31 9.48 20.76
CA LEU A 164 16.59 8.66 21.95
C LEU A 164 17.57 9.37 22.89
N THR A 165 18.67 9.91 22.35
CA THR A 165 19.66 10.64 23.16
C THR A 165 19.04 11.85 23.83
N PHE A 166 18.26 12.67 23.10
CA PHE A 166 17.62 13.86 23.66
C PHE A 166 16.58 13.55 24.76
N LYS A 167 15.90 12.40 24.69
CA LYS A 167 14.84 12.05 25.64
C LYS A 167 15.36 11.41 26.92
N TYR A 168 16.48 10.70 26.86
CA TYR A 168 16.96 9.83 27.95
C TYR A 168 18.37 10.15 28.46
N VAL A 169 19.06 11.14 27.88
CA VAL A 169 20.34 11.69 28.36
C VAL A 169 20.12 13.13 28.81
#